data_AF-A0A7X7S6I0-F1
#
_entry.id   AF-A0A7X7S6I0-F1
#
_cell.length_a   1.000
_cell.length_b   1.000
_cell.length_c   1.000
_cell.angle_alpha   90.00
_cell.angle_beta   90.00
_cell.angle_gamma   90.00
#
_symmetry.space_group_name_H-M   'P 1'
#
loop_
_entity.id
_entity.type
_entity.pdbx_description
1 polymer ?
#
loop_
_entity_poly.entity_id
_entity_poly.type
_entity_poly.pdbx_seq_one_letter_code
_entity_poly.pdbx_strand_id
1 'polypeptide(L)'
;MEWAVLALALALVLGLGVISALRDRSQRHDTTDLREPRRLRPRPDDPDVTPEDEAELAREFAAVEAEGAHALESLLDLRLRVLSSRRVPLRAIRAAPGPHTGRLAFADSTVLLARARRPGELYRLALAIPDNAVTIDTWSHEQDGTVLTFTWPQESAEIVVIGLDQQD
;
A
#
# COMPACT_ATOMS: atom_id res chain seq x y z
N MET A 1 17.39 -22.22 5.76
CA MET A 1 16.02 -22.17 5.21
C MET A 1 15.38 -20.79 5.31
N GLU A 2 15.86 -19.88 6.16
CA GLU A 2 15.27 -18.53 6.36
C GLU A 2 15.43 -17.58 5.16
N TRP A 3 16.52 -17.70 4.39
CA TRP A 3 16.76 -16.85 3.21
C TRP A 3 15.81 -17.14 2.04
N ALA A 4 15.30 -18.37 1.94
CA ALA A 4 14.35 -18.74 0.89
C ALA A 4 12.97 -18.10 1.12
N VAL A 5 12.54 -17.99 2.37
CA VAL A 5 11.27 -17.35 2.75
C VAL A 5 11.33 -15.84 2.52
N LEU A 6 12.47 -15.20 2.82
CA LEU A 6 12.68 -13.78 2.55
C LEU A 6 12.75 -13.47 1.04
N ALA A 7 13.38 -14.34 0.24
CA ALA A 7 13.40 -14.19 -1.21
C ALA A 7 12.02 -14.39 -1.84
N LEU A 8 11.22 -15.33 -1.32
CA LEU A 8 9.85 -15.58 -1.77
C LEU A 8 8.92 -14.41 -1.43
N ALA A 9 9.01 -13.88 -0.20
CA ALA A 9 8.23 -12.71 0.22
C ALA A 9 8.58 -11.46 -0.61
N LEU A 10 9.86 -11.26 -0.93
CA LEU A 10 10.32 -10.18 -1.80
C LEU A 10 9.79 -10.33 -3.24
N ALA A 11 9.81 -11.56 -3.77
CA ALA A 11 9.27 -11.85 -5.10
C ALA A 11 7.75 -11.67 -5.18
N LEU A 12 7.02 -11.95 -4.09
CA LEU A 12 5.56 -11.82 -4.02
C LEU A 12 5.13 -10.34 -3.99
N VAL A 13 5.85 -9.50 -3.23
CA VAL A 13 5.62 -8.04 -3.19
C VAL A 13 5.97 -7.37 -4.52
N LEU A 14 7.06 -7.79 -5.17
CA LEU A 14 7.42 -7.31 -6.51
C LEU A 14 6.44 -7.81 -7.59
N GLY A 15 5.95 -9.04 -7.48
CA GLY A 15 4.97 -9.63 -8.41
C GLY A 15 3.61 -8.94 -8.39
N LEU A 16 3.07 -8.65 -7.20
CA LEU A 16 1.79 -7.93 -7.04
C LEU A 16 1.86 -6.48 -7.56
N GLY A 17 2.99 -5.79 -7.37
CA GLY A 17 3.22 -4.45 -7.88
C GLY A 17 3.28 -4.39 -9.42
N VAL A 18 3.87 -5.40 -10.05
CA VAL A 18 3.96 -5.47 -11.52
C VAL A 18 2.62 -5.87 -12.15
N ILE A 19 1.87 -6.78 -11.53
CA ILE A 19 0.56 -7.23 -12.06
C ILE A 19 -0.50 -6.13 -11.95
N SER A 20 -0.53 -5.34 -10.86
CA SER A 20 -1.47 -4.22 -10.74
C SER A 20 -1.11 -3.04 -11.67
N ALA A 21 0.19 -2.74 -11.83
CA ALA A 21 0.66 -1.69 -12.73
C ALA A 21 0.47 -2.04 -14.23
N LEU A 22 0.48 -3.32 -14.59
CA LEU A 22 0.15 -3.76 -15.95
C LEU A 22 -1.36 -3.74 -16.22
N ARG A 23 -2.20 -4.00 -15.21
CA ARG A 23 -3.66 -3.97 -15.34
C ARG A 23 -4.20 -2.54 -15.46
N ASP A 24 -3.59 -1.56 -14.79
CA ASP A 24 -4.00 -0.15 -14.84
C ASP A 24 -3.55 0.57 -16.15
N ARG A 25 -2.41 0.15 -16.74
CA ARG A 25 -2.00 0.67 -18.06
C ARG A 25 -2.91 0.25 -19.21
N SER A 26 -3.61 -0.88 -19.09
CA SER A 26 -4.49 -1.39 -20.15
C SER A 26 -5.78 -0.58 -20.35
N GLN A 27 -6.18 0.26 -19.39
CA GLN A 27 -7.44 1.02 -19.49
C GLN A 27 -7.26 2.47 -19.96
N ARG A 28 -6.03 3.00 -20.05
CA ARG A 28 -5.76 4.41 -20.42
C ARG A 28 -5.28 4.64 -21.85
N HIS A 29 -5.24 3.62 -22.69
CA HIS A 29 -4.93 3.77 -24.11
C HIS A 29 -6.03 3.18 -24.98
N ASP A 30 -7.18 3.85 -24.94
CA ASP A 30 -8.16 3.74 -26.01
C ASP A 30 -8.48 5.14 -26.54
N THR A 31 -7.63 5.61 -27.45
CA THR A 31 -8.01 6.45 -28.60
C THR A 31 -6.78 6.68 -29.47
N THR A 32 -6.81 6.07 -30.66
CA THR A 32 -6.00 6.40 -31.85
C THR A 32 -4.59 5.77 -31.95
N ASP A 33 -4.52 4.47 -32.22
CA ASP A 33 -3.67 3.95 -33.32
C ASP A 33 -4.10 2.52 -33.68
N LEU A 34 -4.58 2.30 -34.90
CA LEU A 34 -4.94 0.98 -35.43
C LEU A 34 -3.66 0.23 -35.83
N ARG A 35 -2.92 -0.27 -34.84
CA ARG A 35 -2.03 -1.42 -35.04
C ARG A 35 -2.68 -2.62 -34.40
N GLU A 36 -3.11 -3.54 -35.24
CA GLU A 36 -3.65 -4.85 -34.84
C GLU A 36 -2.80 -5.41 -33.69
N PRO A 37 -3.42 -5.84 -32.57
CA PRO A 37 -2.68 -6.51 -31.52
C PRO A 37 -2.10 -7.77 -32.15
N ARG A 38 -0.78 -7.77 -32.31
CA ARG A 38 0.00 -8.91 -32.77
C ARG A 38 -0.22 -10.00 -31.73
N ARG A 39 -1.26 -10.83 -31.95
CA ARG A 39 -1.61 -11.97 -31.10
C ARG A 39 -0.31 -12.73 -30.87
N LEU A 40 0.19 -12.72 -29.64
CA LEU A 40 1.28 -13.61 -29.26
C LEU A 40 0.80 -15.01 -29.64
N ARG A 41 1.50 -15.63 -30.61
CA ARG A 41 1.25 -17.04 -30.90
C ARG A 41 1.60 -17.79 -29.61
N PRO A 42 0.72 -18.69 -29.12
CA PRO A 42 1.03 -19.56 -28.00
C PRO A 42 2.40 -20.20 -28.25
N ARG A 43 3.27 -20.16 -27.24
CA ARG A 43 4.57 -20.83 -27.36
C ARG A 43 4.26 -22.33 -27.36
N PRO A 44 4.86 -23.14 -28.25
CA PRO A 44 4.57 -24.57 -28.33
C PRO A 44 4.81 -25.36 -27.03
N ASP A 45 5.47 -24.74 -26.03
CA ASP A 45 5.75 -25.31 -24.72
C ASP A 45 4.97 -24.62 -23.56
N ASP A 46 3.94 -23.80 -23.85
CA ASP A 46 3.09 -23.30 -22.77
C ASP A 46 2.30 -24.47 -22.18
N PRO A 47 2.34 -24.69 -20.85
CA PRO A 47 1.58 -25.76 -20.21
C PRO A 47 0.09 -25.54 -20.50
N ASP A 48 -0.59 -26.61 -20.90
CA ASP A 48 -2.04 -26.58 -21.14
C ASP A 48 -2.73 -26.47 -19.78
N VAL A 49 -3.00 -25.24 -19.34
CA VAL A 49 -3.65 -24.96 -18.06
C VAL A 49 -5.13 -25.31 -18.23
N THR A 50 -5.58 -26.34 -17.52
CA THR A 50 -6.98 -26.72 -17.53
C THR A 50 -7.80 -25.74 -16.67
N PRO A 51 -9.11 -25.62 -16.90
CA PRO A 51 -9.99 -24.83 -16.02
C PRO A 51 -9.97 -25.30 -14.56
N GLU A 52 -9.63 -26.58 -14.32
CA GLU A 52 -9.47 -27.13 -12.98
C GLU A 52 -8.19 -26.60 -12.31
N ASP A 53 -7.09 -26.51 -13.06
CA ASP A 53 -5.84 -25.90 -12.60
C ASP A 53 -6.04 -24.41 -12.25
N GLU A 54 -6.77 -23.65 -13.08
CA GLU A 54 -7.09 -22.24 -12.79
C GLU A 54 -7.86 -22.07 -11.47
N ALA A 55 -8.83 -22.97 -11.21
CA ALA A 55 -9.63 -22.94 -9.98
C ALA A 55 -8.83 -23.39 -8.75
N GLU A 56 -7.86 -24.29 -8.91
CA GLU A 56 -6.91 -24.66 -7.86
C GLU A 56 -5.98 -23.49 -7.52
N LEU A 57 -5.33 -22.90 -8.52
CA LEU A 57 -4.50 -21.70 -8.36
C LEU A 57 -5.25 -20.54 -7.69
N ALA A 58 -6.49 -20.26 -8.11
CA ALA A 58 -7.29 -19.21 -7.50
C ALA A 58 -7.56 -19.46 -6.00
N ARG A 59 -7.79 -20.72 -5.60
CA ARG A 59 -7.98 -21.09 -4.19
C ARG A 59 -6.68 -20.94 -3.39
N GLU A 60 -5.55 -21.38 -3.96
CA GLU A 60 -4.24 -21.23 -3.31
C GLU A 60 -3.86 -19.76 -3.14
N PHE A 61 -4.06 -18.92 -4.16
CA PHE A 61 -3.82 -17.49 -4.06
C PHE A 61 -4.70 -16.84 -3.00
N ALA A 62 -5.98 -17.19 -2.94
CA ALA A 62 -6.89 -16.67 -1.91
C ALA A 62 -6.44 -17.07 -0.49
N ALA A 63 -5.93 -18.29 -0.31
CA ALA A 63 -5.39 -18.75 0.97
C ALA A 63 -4.12 -17.98 1.38
N VAL A 64 -3.19 -17.78 0.44
CA VAL A 64 -1.97 -17.00 0.66
C VAL A 64 -2.28 -15.52 0.93
N GLU A 65 -3.25 -14.96 0.23
CA GLU A 65 -3.71 -13.58 0.45
C GLU A 65 -4.28 -13.41 1.86
N ALA A 66 -5.09 -14.36 2.33
CA ALA A 66 -5.64 -14.34 3.68
C ALA A 66 -4.55 -14.45 4.77
N GLU A 67 -3.57 -15.36 4.59
CA GLU A 67 -2.44 -15.49 5.52
C GLU A 67 -1.56 -14.23 5.51
N GLY A 68 -1.27 -13.71 4.32
CA GLY A 68 -0.47 -12.49 4.14
C GLY A 68 -1.14 -11.26 4.73
N ALA A 69 -2.47 -11.14 4.64
CA ALA A 69 -3.23 -10.05 5.23
C ALA A 69 -3.07 -10.00 6.75
N HIS A 70 -3.20 -11.14 7.44
CA HIS A 70 -3.02 -11.20 8.89
C HIS A 70 -1.59 -10.84 9.33
N ALA A 71 -0.58 -11.30 8.59
CA ALA A 71 0.80 -10.95 8.86
C ALA A 71 1.06 -9.44 8.67
N LEU A 72 0.52 -8.85 7.60
CA LEU A 72 0.65 -7.42 7.31
C LEU A 72 -0.06 -6.55 8.36
N GLU A 73 -1.27 -6.92 8.76
CA GLU A 73 -2.01 -6.25 9.84
C GLU A 73 -1.23 -6.29 11.15
N SER A 74 -0.70 -7.46 11.53
CA SER A 74 0.10 -7.62 12.74
C SER A 74 1.37 -6.76 12.72
N LEU A 75 2.03 -6.66 11.55
CA LEU A 75 3.20 -5.80 11.36
C LEU A 75 2.83 -4.32 11.44
N LEU A 76 1.71 -3.92 10.84
CA LEU A 76 1.22 -2.56 10.90
C LEU A 76 0.91 -2.16 12.34
N ASP A 77 0.20 -2.99 13.08
CA ASP A 77 -0.13 -2.77 14.51
C ASP A 77 1.12 -2.59 15.37
N LEU A 78 2.11 -3.45 15.17
CA LEU A 78 3.39 -3.36 15.88
C LEU A 78 4.08 -2.03 15.58
N ARG A 79 4.07 -1.58 14.33
CA ARG A 79 4.69 -0.31 13.92
C ARG A 79 3.92 0.89 14.45
N LEU A 80 2.59 0.90 14.35
CA LEU A 80 1.76 1.98 14.88
C LEU A 80 1.90 2.13 16.39
N ARG A 81 1.99 1.01 17.12
CA ARG A 81 2.27 1.01 18.56
C ARG A 81 3.61 1.69 18.87
N VAL A 82 4.67 1.42 18.11
CA VAL A 82 5.97 2.07 18.29
C VAL A 82 5.89 3.56 17.96
N LEU A 83 5.28 3.93 16.84
CA LEU A 83 5.15 5.33 16.40
C LEU A 83 4.37 6.17 17.42
N SER A 84 3.21 5.69 17.88
CA SER A 84 2.36 6.37 18.86
C SER A 84 3.02 6.43 20.25
N SER A 85 3.49 5.30 20.79
CA SER A 85 4.08 5.27 22.14
C SER A 85 5.34 6.12 22.28
N ARG A 86 6.15 6.21 21.23
CA ARG A 86 7.36 7.04 21.20
C ARG A 86 7.11 8.46 20.69
N ARG A 87 5.87 8.78 20.32
CA ARG A 87 5.48 10.07 19.70
C ARG A 87 6.43 10.45 18.57
N VAL A 88 6.67 9.52 17.66
CA VAL A 88 7.60 9.73 16.54
C VAL A 88 7.00 10.80 15.62
N PRO A 89 7.70 11.91 15.38
CA PRO A 89 7.15 12.99 14.57
C PRO A 89 7.10 12.63 13.09
N LEU A 90 6.02 13.04 12.45
CA LEU A 90 5.86 13.06 11.00
C LEU A 90 6.80 14.12 10.41
N ARG A 91 7.63 13.74 9.44
CA ARG A 91 8.66 14.60 8.84
C ARG A 91 8.28 15.12 7.47
N ALA A 92 7.53 14.34 6.70
CA ALA A 92 7.11 14.74 5.38
C ALA A 92 5.86 13.96 4.95
N ILE A 93 5.10 14.58 4.06
CA ILE A 93 4.07 13.92 3.27
C ILE A 93 4.51 14.02 1.81
N ARG A 94 4.68 12.89 1.15
CA ARG A 94 5.03 12.82 -0.28
C ARG A 94 3.82 12.36 -1.08
N ALA A 95 3.78 12.73 -2.36
CA ALA A 95 2.74 12.24 -3.26
C ALA A 95 2.82 10.70 -3.40
N ALA A 96 1.66 10.06 -3.51
CA ALA A 96 1.54 8.64 -3.82
C ALA A 96 0.56 8.44 -4.98
N PRO A 97 0.61 7.29 -5.68
CA PRO A 97 -0.40 6.95 -6.68
C PRO A 97 -1.80 6.89 -6.05
N GLY A 98 -2.78 7.56 -6.67
CA GLY A 98 -4.17 7.53 -6.25
C GLY A 98 -4.71 8.89 -5.78
N PRO A 99 -6.03 9.11 -5.89
CA PRO A 99 -6.65 10.35 -5.43
C PRO A 99 -6.52 10.48 -3.91
N HIS A 100 -6.18 11.69 -3.44
CA HIS A 100 -6.09 12.02 -2.01
C HIS A 100 -5.18 11.07 -1.21
N THR A 101 -4.18 10.48 -1.87
CA THR A 101 -3.25 9.50 -1.29
C THR A 101 -1.87 10.13 -1.13
N GLY A 102 -1.15 9.76 -0.07
CA GLY A 102 0.19 10.25 0.21
C GLY A 102 1.01 9.28 1.06
N ARG A 103 2.33 9.40 0.96
CA ARG A 103 3.31 8.68 1.77
C ARG A 103 3.65 9.53 2.99
N LEU A 104 3.33 9.04 4.18
CA LEU A 104 3.63 9.66 5.46
C LEU A 104 5.01 9.17 5.94
N ALA A 105 6.02 10.03 5.91
CA ALA A 105 7.38 9.68 6.31
C ALA A 105 7.67 10.16 7.73
N PHE A 106 7.97 9.22 8.63
CA PHE A 106 8.25 9.46 10.04
C PHE A 106 9.74 9.59 10.32
N ALA A 107 10.08 10.17 11.48
CA ALA A 107 11.46 10.40 11.90
C ALA A 107 12.27 9.13 12.20
N ASP A 108 11.61 7.98 12.39
CA ASP A 108 12.24 6.67 12.59
C ASP A 108 12.43 5.90 11.26
N SER A 109 12.29 6.61 10.15
CA SER A 109 12.32 6.08 8.78
C SER A 109 11.13 5.19 8.40
N THR A 110 10.12 5.02 9.25
CA THR A 110 8.86 4.37 8.88
C THR A 110 8.13 5.20 7.83
N VAL A 111 7.60 4.55 6.80
CA VAL A 111 6.71 5.19 5.81
C VAL A 111 5.39 4.45 5.78
N LEU A 112 4.29 5.21 5.86
CA LEU A 112 2.93 4.68 5.73
C LEU A 112 2.32 5.21 4.43
N LEU A 113 1.67 4.34 3.67
CA LEU A 113 0.78 4.75 2.59
C LEU A 113 -0.58 5.09 3.20
N ALA A 114 -1.08 6.29 2.93
CA ALA A 114 -2.27 6.79 3.60
C ALA A 114 -3.14 7.65 2.68
N ARG A 115 -4.43 7.73 3.01
CA ARG A 115 -5.45 8.48 2.26
C ARG A 115 -6.23 9.39 3.20
N ALA A 116 -6.49 10.61 2.74
CA ALA A 116 -7.39 11.53 3.43
C ALA A 116 -8.86 11.07 3.34
N ARG A 117 -9.64 11.27 4.41
CA ARG A 117 -11.10 11.08 4.36
C ARG A 117 -11.76 12.20 3.58
N ARG A 118 -11.24 13.43 3.74
CA ARG A 118 -11.74 14.64 3.07
C ARG A 118 -10.64 15.28 2.22
N PRO A 119 -10.99 15.83 1.05
CA PRO A 119 -10.05 16.63 0.26
C PRO A 119 -9.39 17.71 1.12
N GLY A 120 -8.07 17.82 1.04
CA GLY A 120 -7.29 18.84 1.76
C GLY A 120 -6.74 18.44 3.13
N GLU A 121 -7.16 17.32 3.74
CA GLU A 121 -6.63 16.92 5.06
C GLU A 121 -5.14 16.63 5.05
N LEU A 122 -4.65 15.92 4.03
CA LEU A 122 -3.21 15.69 3.84
C LEU A 122 -2.45 17.01 3.62
N TYR A 123 -3.06 17.98 2.94
CA TYR A 123 -2.44 19.29 2.71
C TYR A 123 -2.34 20.09 4.01
N ARG A 124 -3.41 20.14 4.81
CA ARG A 124 -3.41 20.76 6.13
C ARG A 124 -2.37 20.12 7.05
N LEU A 125 -2.30 18.78 7.06
CA LEU A 125 -1.29 18.06 7.83
C LEU A 125 0.13 18.40 7.36
N ALA A 126 0.36 18.47 6.05
CA ALA A 126 1.66 18.85 5.48
C ALA A 126 2.08 20.27 5.86
N LEU A 127 1.14 21.22 5.91
CA LEU A 127 1.39 22.60 6.34
C LEU A 127 1.74 22.72 7.82
N ALA A 128 1.29 21.78 8.66
CA ALA A 128 1.58 21.81 10.09
C ALA A 128 3.01 21.33 10.43
N ILE A 129 3.62 20.50 9.57
CA ILE A 129 4.92 19.84 9.82
C ILE A 129 6.09 20.82 10.04
N PRO A 130 6.26 21.91 9.25
CA PRO A 130 7.42 22.80 9.42
C PRO A 130 7.47 23.48 10.79
N ASP A 131 6.29 23.81 11.34
CA ASP A 131 6.17 24.62 12.56
C ASP A 131 5.86 23.78 13.80
N ASN A 132 5.45 22.51 13.65
CA ASN A 132 4.96 21.69 14.75
C ASN A 132 5.47 20.24 14.71
N ALA A 133 5.62 19.66 15.90
CA ALA A 133 5.82 18.22 16.04
C ALA A 133 4.48 17.48 15.87
N VAL A 134 4.14 17.15 14.61
CA VAL A 134 2.95 16.37 14.27
C VAL A 134 3.18 14.90 14.63
N THR A 135 2.40 14.33 15.55
CA THR A 135 2.56 12.94 16.03
C THR A 135 1.23 12.19 15.99
N ILE A 136 1.30 10.85 15.93
CA ILE A 136 0.12 10.01 16.12
C ILE A 136 -0.26 10.03 17.60
N ASP A 137 -1.47 10.50 17.91
CA ASP A 137 -2.05 10.44 19.25
C ASP A 137 -2.62 9.04 19.51
N THR A 138 -3.57 8.64 18.67
CA THR A 138 -4.26 7.34 18.75
C THR A 138 -4.52 6.77 17.37
N TRP A 139 -4.91 5.49 17.33
CA TRP A 139 -5.33 4.80 16.12
C TRP A 139 -6.41 3.77 16.44
N SER A 140 -7.27 3.49 15.45
CA SER A 140 -8.39 2.55 15.55
C SER A 140 -8.56 1.77 14.24
N HIS A 141 -9.09 0.56 14.34
CA HIS A 141 -9.57 -0.17 13.16
C HIS A 141 -11.03 0.20 12.90
N GLU A 142 -11.32 0.68 11.70
CA GLU A 142 -12.66 0.99 11.23
C GLU A 142 -12.97 0.19 9.95
N GLN A 143 -14.21 0.25 9.47
CA GLN A 143 -14.62 -0.45 8.25
C GLN A 143 -13.83 -0.02 7.01
N ASP A 144 -13.39 1.25 6.97
CA ASP A 144 -12.62 1.82 5.87
C ASP A 144 -11.12 1.58 5.98
N GLY A 145 -10.67 0.86 7.00
CA GLY A 145 -9.26 0.60 7.31
C GLY A 145 -8.81 1.20 8.64
N THR A 146 -7.49 1.19 8.87
CA THR A 146 -6.90 1.70 10.10
C THR A 146 -6.83 3.22 10.07
N VAL A 147 -7.50 3.90 11.01
CA VAL A 147 -7.55 5.35 11.11
C VAL A 147 -6.51 5.83 12.10
N LEU A 148 -5.69 6.81 11.71
CA LEU A 148 -4.74 7.50 12.57
C LEU A 148 -5.27 8.87 12.93
N THR A 149 -5.26 9.18 14.22
CA THR A 149 -5.49 10.54 14.71
C THR A 149 -4.15 11.21 14.96
N PHE A 150 -3.86 12.25 14.18
CA PHE A 150 -2.71 13.12 14.37
C PHE A 150 -3.09 14.31 15.25
N THR A 151 -2.16 14.75 16.09
CA THR A 151 -2.30 15.97 16.89
C THR A 151 -1.07 16.87 16.73
N TRP A 152 -1.33 18.17 16.77
CA TRP A 152 -0.35 19.25 16.90
C TRP A 152 -1.02 20.41 17.67
N PRO A 153 -0.31 21.48 18.06
CA PRO A 153 -0.90 22.56 18.85
C PRO A 153 -2.26 23.04 18.32
N GLN A 154 -3.26 22.98 19.20
CA GLN A 154 -4.66 23.37 18.97
C GLN A 154 -5.45 22.64 17.86
N GLU A 155 -4.88 21.63 17.20
CA GLU A 155 -5.54 20.97 16.06
C GLU A 155 -5.30 19.45 15.99
N SER A 156 -6.15 18.78 15.20
CA SER A 156 -6.03 17.37 14.88
C SER A 156 -6.49 17.05 13.45
N ALA A 157 -6.04 15.91 12.93
CA ALA A 157 -6.53 15.34 11.68
C ALA A 157 -6.62 13.82 11.76
N GLU A 158 -7.61 13.27 11.05
CA GLU A 158 -7.77 11.84 10.86
C GLU A 158 -7.33 11.45 9.45
N ILE A 159 -6.52 10.41 9.33
CA ILE A 159 -6.04 9.88 8.05
C ILE A 159 -6.18 8.36 8.06
N VAL A 160 -6.64 7.79 6.94
CA VAL A 160 -6.78 6.33 6.79
C VAL A 160 -5.46 5.75 6.27
N VAL A 161 -4.94 4.72 6.91
CA VAL A 161 -3.77 3.96 6.46
C VAL A 161 -4.22 2.88 5.50
N ILE A 162 -3.55 2.84 4.35
CA ILE A 162 -3.70 1.79 3.34
C ILE A 162 -2.69 0.67 3.61
N GLY A 163 -1.47 1.01 4.06
CA GLY A 163 -0.47 0.01 4.39
C GLY A 163 0.90 0.59 4.73
N LEU A 164 1.88 -0.29 4.89
CA LEU A 164 3.29 0.05 5.01
C LEU A 164 3.87 0.32 3.61
N ASP A 165 4.76 1.30 3.50
CA ASP A 165 5.53 1.58 2.28
C ASP A 165 7.03 1.61 2.61
N GLN A 166 7.88 1.49 1.58
CA GLN A 166 9.33 1.61 1.72
C GLN A 166 9.78 3.03 1.34
N GLN A 167 10.88 3.48 1.93
CA GLN A 167 11.55 4.69 1.44
C GLN A 167 12.19 4.38 0.08
N ASP A 168 11.93 5.24 -0.91
CA ASP A 168 12.58 5.21 -2.23
C ASP A 168 14.11 5.31 -2.11
#